data_AF-A0A421AX54-F1
#
_entry.id   AF-A0A421AX54-F1
#
_cell.length_a   1.000
_cell.length_b   1.000
_cell.length_c   1.000
_cell.angle_alpha   90.00
_cell.angle_beta   90.00
_cell.angle_gamma   90.00
#
_symmetry.space_group_name_H-M   'P 1'
#
loop_
_entity.id
_entity.type
_entity.pdbx_description
1 polymer ?
#
loop_
_entity_poly.entity_id
_entity_poly.type
_entity_poly.pdbx_seq_one_letter_code
_entity_poly.pdbx_strand_id
1 'polypeptide(L)'
;MLCHQRESTPTGEHVWPSWLLRKLFPPNDGPYSVERKGPGEIPDVVWQGSSFNRVKLPCCAACNGRLNTRFEAACRGVVERLVGQHDDPVLDTDDTGRLGLWLVKTTLLLSHPAAVNSSGTIPAERWDADRLPQNDLYAWLTNDGPPPDGLSAWLSRVDADAVARQHQPLMSLPTVVADGQNTHFLVRSQGFLTWEITLLYHPGWPVTHPLEPAGQSARVWPPRTEPLDLDALPAIDRYAVAWAHGPELWFAEGTYRPDTLPPLTDVGTGHQIPGVIFARP
;
A
#
# COMPACT_ATOMS: atom_id res chain seq x y z
N MET A 1 -3.85 15.16 -7.71
CA MET A 1 -5.01 14.85 -8.57
C MET A 1 -4.56 13.84 -9.61
N LEU A 2 -5.18 12.65 -9.71
CA LEU A 2 -4.74 11.62 -10.67
C LEU A 2 -4.82 12.04 -12.14
N CYS A 3 -5.90 12.74 -12.51
CA CYS A 3 -6.18 13.17 -13.88
C CYS A 3 -6.73 14.60 -13.89
N HIS A 4 -6.11 15.50 -14.65
CA HIS A 4 -6.55 16.90 -14.79
C HIS A 4 -7.81 17.05 -15.66
N GLN A 5 -8.11 16.06 -16.49
CA GLN A 5 -9.31 16.03 -17.32
C GLN A 5 -10.42 15.30 -16.54
N ARG A 6 -11.45 16.05 -16.11
CA ARG A 6 -12.61 15.51 -15.37
C ARG A 6 -13.51 14.61 -16.21
N GLU A 7 -13.23 14.46 -17.50
CA GLU A 7 -13.93 13.53 -18.37
C GLU A 7 -13.58 12.09 -17.97
N SER A 8 -14.32 11.56 -17.01
CA SER A 8 -14.29 10.13 -16.71
C SER A 8 -14.84 9.39 -17.93
N THR A 9 -14.12 8.39 -18.41
CA THR A 9 -14.76 7.36 -19.23
C THR A 9 -15.94 6.77 -18.44
N PRO A 10 -17.01 6.26 -19.09
CA PRO A 10 -18.12 5.61 -18.40
C PRO A 10 -17.67 4.47 -17.46
N THR A 11 -16.46 3.94 -17.69
CA THR A 11 -15.88 2.83 -16.95
C THR A 11 -14.93 3.26 -15.82
N GLY A 12 -14.32 4.45 -15.89
CA GLY A 12 -13.25 4.90 -14.99
C GLY A 12 -11.96 4.07 -15.11
N GLU A 13 -10.93 4.45 -14.36
CA GLU A 13 -9.77 3.61 -14.08
C GLU A 13 -10.17 2.51 -13.11
N HIS A 14 -9.86 1.26 -13.42
CA HIS A 14 -10.01 0.16 -12.47
C HIS A 14 -8.76 0.10 -11.59
N VAL A 15 -8.94 0.03 -10.27
CA VAL A 15 -7.77 -0.09 -9.40
C VAL A 15 -7.05 -1.42 -9.65
N TRP A 16 -7.82 -2.49 -9.66
CA TRP A 16 -7.38 -3.82 -10.05
C TRP A 16 -7.60 -4.05 -11.55
N PRO A 17 -6.59 -4.52 -12.30
CA PRO A 17 -6.72 -4.75 -13.73
C PRO A 17 -7.89 -5.68 -14.07
N SER A 18 -8.63 -5.38 -15.15
CA SER A 18 -9.78 -6.20 -15.56
C SER A 18 -9.40 -7.64 -15.94
N TRP A 19 -8.18 -7.87 -16.44
CA TRP A 19 -7.70 -9.22 -16.72
C TRP A 19 -7.49 -10.03 -15.43
N LEU A 20 -7.00 -9.39 -14.36
CA LEU A 20 -6.76 -10.02 -13.07
C LEU A 20 -8.08 -10.37 -12.40
N LEU A 21 -9.02 -9.42 -12.38
CA LEU A 21 -10.36 -9.65 -11.83
C LEU A 21 -11.08 -10.80 -12.53
N ARG A 22 -10.98 -10.93 -13.86
CA ARG A 22 -11.58 -12.06 -14.59
C ARG A 22 -10.89 -13.39 -14.30
N LYS A 23 -9.59 -13.39 -14.00
CA LYS A 23 -8.84 -14.60 -13.64
C LYS A 23 -9.22 -15.08 -12.24
N LEU A 24 -9.33 -14.15 -11.28
CA LEU A 24 -9.64 -14.46 -9.87
C LEU A 24 -11.14 -14.66 -9.60
N PHE A 25 -11.98 -13.94 -10.34
CA PHE A 25 -13.43 -13.94 -10.17
C PHE A 25 -14.10 -14.07 -11.54
N PRO A 26 -14.07 -15.27 -12.15
CA PRO A 26 -14.63 -15.48 -13.48
C PRO A 26 -16.11 -15.09 -13.54
N PRO A 27 -16.58 -14.51 -14.67
CA PRO A 27 -18.00 -14.34 -14.90
C PRO A 27 -18.70 -15.71 -14.81
N ASN A 28 -19.77 -15.79 -14.01
CA ASN A 28 -20.60 -16.98 -13.74
C ASN A 28 -20.15 -17.92 -12.61
N ASP A 29 -19.00 -17.69 -11.96
CA ASP A 29 -18.57 -18.48 -10.80
C ASP A 29 -19.13 -17.93 -9.46
N GLY A 30 -19.97 -16.90 -9.54
CA GLY A 30 -20.65 -16.33 -8.37
C GLY A 30 -21.76 -17.23 -7.80
N PRO A 31 -22.45 -16.77 -6.74
CA PRO A 31 -22.42 -15.41 -6.21
C PRO A 31 -21.13 -15.11 -5.43
N TYR A 32 -20.65 -13.87 -5.55
CA TYR A 32 -19.57 -13.35 -4.73
C TYR A 32 -20.14 -12.59 -3.54
N SER A 33 -19.55 -12.77 -2.36
CA SER A 33 -19.86 -11.98 -1.16
C SER A 33 -18.65 -11.14 -0.75
N VAL A 34 -18.93 -10.03 -0.06
CA VAL A 34 -17.94 -9.32 0.75
C VAL A 34 -18.38 -9.47 2.18
N GLU A 35 -17.46 -9.99 2.99
CA GLU A 35 -17.64 -10.14 4.42
C GLU A 35 -16.79 -9.09 5.14
N ARG A 36 -17.35 -8.50 6.19
CA ARG A 36 -16.64 -7.61 7.10
C ARG A 36 -16.53 -8.29 8.45
N LYS A 37 -15.32 -8.39 8.97
CA LYS A 37 -15.02 -9.01 10.26
C LYS A 37 -14.14 -8.07 11.07
N GLY A 38 -14.61 -7.61 12.23
CA GLY A 38 -13.75 -6.97 13.22
C GLY A 38 -12.88 -7.99 13.97
N PRO A 39 -11.87 -7.52 14.73
CA PRO A 39 -11.04 -8.40 15.55
C PRO A 39 -11.89 -9.24 16.52
N GLY A 40 -11.83 -10.57 16.39
CA GLY A 40 -12.58 -11.51 17.24
C GLY A 40 -14.07 -11.64 16.94
N GLU A 41 -14.59 -10.98 15.90
CA GLU A 41 -16.01 -11.01 15.54
C GLU A 41 -16.34 -12.14 14.56
N ILE A 42 -17.63 -12.49 14.45
CA ILE A 42 -18.13 -13.35 13.36
C ILE A 42 -18.25 -12.48 12.10
N PRO A 43 -17.78 -12.93 10.92
CA PRO A 43 -17.92 -12.16 9.68
C PRO A 43 -19.39 -11.88 9.34
N ASP A 44 -19.70 -10.64 8.98
CA ASP A 44 -21.01 -10.22 8.49
C ASP A 44 -20.96 -9.99 6.97
N VAL A 45 -21.94 -10.54 6.24
CA VAL A 45 -22.03 -10.37 4.78
C VAL A 45 -22.59 -8.97 4.50
N VAL A 46 -21.72 -8.06 4.09
CA VAL A 46 -22.08 -6.65 3.83
C VAL A 46 -22.48 -6.39 2.39
N TRP A 47 -22.23 -7.33 1.49
CA TRP A 47 -22.64 -7.27 0.09
C TRP A 47 -22.60 -8.66 -0.55
N GLN A 48 -23.51 -8.90 -1.50
CA GLN A 48 -23.49 -10.08 -2.36
C GLN A 48 -23.89 -9.67 -3.79
N GLY A 49 -23.27 -10.29 -4.79
CA GLY A 49 -23.58 -10.00 -6.19
C GLY A 49 -23.13 -11.09 -7.15
N SER A 50 -23.67 -11.06 -8.36
CA SER A 50 -23.30 -11.99 -9.44
C SER A 50 -21.95 -11.68 -10.08
N SER A 51 -21.33 -10.55 -9.75
CA SER A 51 -20.02 -10.13 -10.27
C SER A 51 -19.20 -9.43 -9.21
N PHE A 52 -17.89 -9.69 -9.16
CA PHE A 52 -16.98 -9.10 -8.18
C PHE A 52 -17.10 -7.58 -8.07
N ASN A 53 -17.09 -7.09 -6.84
CA ASN A 53 -17.25 -5.68 -6.54
C ASN A 53 -15.96 -4.89 -6.82
N ARG A 54 -16.00 -3.98 -7.80
CA ARG A 54 -14.81 -3.31 -8.34
C ARG A 54 -14.59 -1.95 -7.69
N VAL A 55 -13.34 -1.59 -7.43
CA VAL A 55 -12.97 -0.21 -7.07
C VAL A 55 -12.49 0.53 -8.31
N LYS A 56 -12.96 1.77 -8.47
CA LYS A 56 -12.74 2.61 -9.65
C LYS A 56 -12.40 4.06 -9.30
N LEU A 57 -11.74 4.76 -10.20
CA LEU A 57 -11.49 6.20 -10.13
C LEU A 57 -11.90 6.93 -11.40
N PRO A 58 -12.34 8.19 -11.32
CA PRO A 58 -12.45 9.06 -12.47
C PRO A 58 -11.09 9.18 -13.17
N CYS A 59 -11.03 8.83 -14.46
CA CYS A 59 -9.82 8.88 -15.26
C CYS A 59 -10.18 9.00 -16.75
N CYS A 60 -9.49 9.90 -17.46
CA CYS A 60 -9.65 10.02 -18.91
C CYS A 60 -8.96 8.85 -19.63
N ALA A 61 -9.36 8.59 -20.88
CA ALA A 61 -8.84 7.46 -21.66
C ALA A 61 -7.31 7.52 -21.84
N ALA A 62 -6.73 8.71 -22.02
CA ALA A 62 -5.29 8.88 -22.17
C ALA A 62 -4.53 8.53 -20.88
N CYS A 63 -5.01 8.97 -19.72
CA CYS A 63 -4.40 8.66 -18.43
C CYS A 63 -4.54 7.16 -18.10
N ASN A 64 -5.70 6.55 -18.34
CA ASN A 64 -5.90 5.11 -18.19
C ASN A 64 -4.94 4.31 -19.10
N GLY A 65 -4.80 4.69 -20.37
CA GLY A 65 -3.86 4.05 -21.29
C GLY A 65 -2.39 4.10 -20.82
N ARG A 66 -1.98 5.20 -20.19
CA ARG A 66 -0.66 5.34 -19.55
C ARG A 66 -0.52 4.42 -18.34
N LEU A 67 -1.51 4.40 -17.44
CA LEU A 67 -1.52 3.52 -16.27
C LEU A 67 -1.40 2.04 -16.70
N ASN A 68 -2.19 1.62 -17.69
CA ASN A 68 -2.14 0.27 -18.22
C ASN A 68 -0.75 -0.07 -18.79
N THR A 69 -0.19 0.79 -19.64
CA THR A 69 1.13 0.54 -20.27
C THR A 69 2.23 0.45 -19.22
N ARG A 70 2.27 1.41 -18.29
CA ARG A 70 3.36 1.56 -17.33
C ARG A 70 3.35 0.53 -16.21
N PHE A 71 2.16 0.18 -15.71
CA PHE A 71 2.05 -0.66 -14.51
C PHE A 71 1.46 -2.03 -14.82
N GLU A 72 0.34 -2.09 -15.56
CA GLU A 72 -0.41 -3.32 -15.71
C GLU A 72 0.21 -4.26 -16.74
N ALA A 73 0.45 -3.78 -17.96
CA ALA A 73 1.04 -4.57 -19.04
C ALA A 73 2.49 -4.97 -18.70
N ALA A 74 3.26 -4.05 -18.12
CA ALA A 74 4.66 -4.29 -17.73
C ALA A 74 4.81 -5.38 -16.66
N CYS A 75 3.86 -5.48 -15.72
CA CYS A 75 3.93 -6.39 -14.58
C CYS A 75 3.06 -7.66 -14.76
N ARG A 76 2.24 -7.73 -15.83
CA ARG A 76 1.25 -8.80 -16.01
C ARG A 76 1.83 -10.21 -15.87
N GLY A 77 2.96 -10.49 -16.53
CA GLY A 77 3.60 -11.80 -16.47
C GLY A 77 4.02 -12.19 -15.04
N VAL A 78 4.56 -11.24 -14.29
CA VAL A 78 4.98 -11.44 -12.89
C VAL A 78 3.77 -11.76 -12.01
N VAL A 79 2.71 -10.96 -12.11
CA VAL A 79 1.48 -11.18 -11.33
C VAL A 79 0.77 -12.48 -11.74
N GLU A 80 0.76 -12.82 -13.03
CA GLU A 80 0.18 -14.08 -13.51
C GLU A 80 0.91 -15.30 -12.94
N ARG A 81 2.23 -15.24 -12.75
CA ARG A 81 3.02 -16.27 -12.04
C ARG A 81 2.64 -16.36 -10.56
N LEU A 82 2.53 -15.22 -9.86
CA LEU A 82 2.14 -15.17 -8.45
C LEU A 82 0.75 -15.74 -8.20
N VAL A 83 -0.20 -15.45 -9.09
CA VAL A 83 -1.59 -15.95 -9.00
C VAL A 83 -1.68 -17.42 -9.39
N GLY A 84 -0.81 -17.88 -10.30
CA GLY A 84 -0.88 -19.20 -10.92
C GLY A 84 -0.45 -20.38 -10.04
N GLN A 85 0.01 -20.14 -8.80
CA GLN A 85 0.58 -21.17 -7.92
C GLN A 85 1.66 -22.01 -8.63
N HIS A 86 2.50 -21.36 -9.45
CA HIS A 86 3.65 -22.04 -10.04
C HIS A 86 4.73 -22.22 -8.96
N ASP A 87 5.39 -23.38 -8.98
CA ASP A 87 6.54 -23.68 -8.12
C ASP A 87 7.63 -22.61 -8.34
N ASP A 88 8.09 -22.00 -7.25
CA ASP A 88 9.30 -21.18 -7.15
C ASP A 88 9.28 -19.79 -7.83
N PRO A 89 8.55 -18.80 -7.28
CA PRO A 89 8.58 -17.43 -7.77
C PRO A 89 9.80 -16.68 -7.24
N VAL A 90 11.01 -17.12 -7.62
CA VAL A 90 12.19 -16.25 -7.53
C VAL A 90 12.03 -15.11 -8.52
N LEU A 91 11.96 -13.91 -8.00
CA LEU A 91 11.91 -12.69 -8.80
C LEU A 91 13.32 -12.14 -8.94
N ASP A 92 13.76 -11.88 -10.17
CA ASP A 92 14.95 -11.07 -10.37
C ASP A 92 14.70 -9.60 -9.95
N THR A 93 15.74 -8.77 -10.06
CA THR A 93 15.67 -7.36 -9.65
C THR A 93 14.68 -6.55 -10.49
N ASP A 94 14.53 -6.87 -11.78
CA ASP A 94 13.62 -6.16 -12.69
C ASP A 94 12.17 -6.55 -12.44
N ASP A 95 11.90 -7.85 -12.30
CA ASP A 95 10.58 -8.38 -11.93
C ASP A 95 10.15 -7.89 -10.55
N THR A 96 11.07 -7.81 -9.58
CA THR A 96 10.81 -7.20 -8.27
C THR A 96 10.44 -5.73 -8.41
N GLY A 97 11.17 -4.97 -9.23
CA GLY A 97 10.86 -3.55 -9.47
C GLY A 97 9.50 -3.32 -10.15
N ARG A 98 9.17 -4.13 -11.16
CA ARG A 98 7.87 -4.09 -11.85
C ARG A 98 6.72 -4.46 -10.91
N LEU A 99 6.91 -5.49 -10.08
CA LEU A 99 5.95 -5.88 -9.04
C LEU A 99 5.77 -4.76 -8.02
N GLY A 100 6.88 -4.22 -7.49
CA GLY A 100 6.87 -3.11 -6.55
C GLY A 100 6.09 -1.91 -7.08
N LEU A 101 6.36 -1.46 -8.31
CA LEU A 101 5.62 -0.36 -8.93
C LEU A 101 4.14 -0.65 -9.11
N TRP A 102 3.79 -1.88 -9.54
CA TRP A 102 2.39 -2.27 -9.70
C TRP A 102 1.64 -2.28 -8.36
N LEU A 103 2.27 -2.78 -7.30
CA LEU A 103 1.73 -2.77 -5.94
C LEU A 103 1.57 -1.34 -5.42
N VAL A 104 2.59 -0.50 -5.56
CA VAL A 104 2.53 0.93 -5.21
C VAL A 104 1.37 1.61 -5.94
N LYS A 105 1.23 1.44 -7.26
CA LYS A 105 0.08 1.98 -8.04
C LYS A 105 -1.23 1.50 -7.46
N THR A 106 -1.38 0.19 -7.28
CA THR A 106 -2.64 -0.43 -6.87
C THR A 106 -3.06 0.05 -5.48
N THR A 107 -2.14 0.05 -4.51
CA THR A 107 -2.42 0.48 -3.14
C THR A 107 -2.64 1.99 -3.02
N LEU A 108 -1.91 2.83 -3.80
CA LEU A 108 -2.19 4.26 -3.90
C LEU A 108 -3.59 4.51 -4.46
N LEU A 109 -3.97 3.85 -5.55
CA LEU A 109 -5.29 4.04 -6.15
C LEU A 109 -6.43 3.51 -5.26
N LEU A 110 -6.22 2.44 -4.50
CA LEU A 110 -7.18 1.98 -3.49
C LEU A 110 -7.36 3.02 -2.38
N SER A 111 -6.29 3.73 -2.02
CA SER A 111 -6.28 4.72 -0.95
C SER A 111 -6.67 6.13 -1.39
N HIS A 112 -6.83 6.35 -2.70
CA HIS A 112 -7.08 7.66 -3.24
C HIS A 112 -8.49 8.18 -2.84
N PRO A 113 -8.66 9.46 -2.44
CA PRO A 113 -9.93 9.99 -1.95
C PRO A 113 -11.13 9.87 -2.91
N ALA A 114 -10.86 9.87 -4.21
CA ALA A 114 -11.88 9.68 -5.26
C ALA A 114 -12.20 8.21 -5.60
N ALA A 115 -11.58 7.23 -4.94
CA ALA A 115 -11.82 5.81 -5.19
C ALA A 115 -13.24 5.42 -4.79
N VAL A 116 -14.04 4.92 -5.73
CA VAL A 116 -15.42 4.51 -5.51
C VAL A 116 -15.58 3.04 -5.80
N ASN A 117 -16.39 2.39 -4.96
CA ASN A 117 -16.78 1.01 -5.16
C ASN A 117 -17.98 0.94 -6.13
N SER A 118 -17.99 -0.01 -7.05
CA SER A 118 -19.00 -0.12 -8.10
C SER A 118 -20.41 -0.43 -7.58
N SER A 119 -20.53 -1.08 -6.42
CA SER A 119 -21.84 -1.33 -5.81
C SER A 119 -22.42 -0.10 -5.12
N GLY A 120 -21.58 0.88 -4.74
CA GLY A 120 -21.96 2.02 -3.91
C GLY A 120 -22.34 1.66 -2.46
N THR A 121 -22.46 0.37 -2.13
CA THR A 121 -22.89 -0.10 -0.80
C THR A 121 -21.76 -0.21 0.20
N ILE A 122 -20.53 -0.44 -0.27
CA ILE A 122 -19.34 -0.54 0.56
C ILE A 122 -18.50 0.71 0.30
N PRO A 123 -18.27 1.58 1.30
CA PRO A 123 -17.36 2.69 1.13
C PRO A 123 -15.96 2.14 0.82
N ALA A 124 -15.28 2.74 -0.15
CA ALA A 124 -13.87 2.46 -0.32
C ALA A 124 -13.14 3.00 0.91
N GLU A 125 -12.33 2.17 1.54
CA GLU A 125 -11.38 2.63 2.55
C GLU A 125 -10.33 3.50 1.84
N ARG A 126 -10.13 4.73 2.31
CA ARG A 126 -9.33 5.79 1.68
C ARG A 126 -8.42 6.42 2.74
N TRP A 127 -7.34 7.03 2.29
CA TRP A 127 -6.62 7.97 3.16
C TRP A 127 -7.45 9.22 3.41
N ASP A 128 -7.26 9.78 4.60
CA ASP A 128 -7.83 11.06 4.96
C ASP A 128 -7.26 12.15 4.04
N ALA A 129 -8.14 12.90 3.40
CA ALA A 129 -7.77 13.95 2.45
C ALA A 129 -6.97 15.06 3.13
N ASP A 130 -7.24 15.34 4.41
CA ASP A 130 -6.56 16.39 5.18
C ASP A 130 -5.12 16.02 5.52
N ARG A 131 -4.77 14.73 5.41
CA ARG A 131 -3.42 14.21 5.69
C ARG A 131 -2.60 13.93 4.44
N LEU A 132 -3.20 14.06 3.26
CA LEU A 132 -2.43 13.90 2.03
C LEU A 132 -1.42 15.04 1.92
N PRO A 133 -0.19 14.75 1.45
CA PRO A 133 0.77 15.81 1.20
C PRO A 133 0.18 16.83 0.22
N GLN A 134 0.51 18.11 0.41
CA GLN A 134 0.15 19.17 -0.54
C GLN A 134 0.79 18.91 -1.93
N ASN A 135 1.90 18.16 -1.94
CA ASN A 135 2.59 17.69 -3.12
C ASN A 135 1.76 16.56 -3.76
N ASP A 136 1.60 16.55 -5.08
CA ASP A 136 0.72 15.61 -5.76
C ASP A 136 1.28 14.17 -5.77
N LEU A 137 1.03 13.43 -4.69
CA LEU A 137 1.39 12.01 -4.47
C LEU A 137 0.94 11.08 -5.61
N TYR A 138 0.01 11.54 -6.46
CA TYR A 138 -0.58 10.77 -7.54
C TYR A 138 -0.20 11.26 -8.94
N ALA A 139 0.31 12.49 -9.09
CA ALA A 139 0.63 13.05 -10.41
C ALA A 139 1.63 12.18 -11.19
N TRP A 140 2.60 11.61 -10.48
CA TRP A 140 3.63 10.77 -11.08
C TRP A 140 3.06 9.56 -11.82
N LEU A 141 1.88 9.06 -11.41
CA LEU A 141 1.25 7.89 -12.02
C LEU A 141 0.89 8.13 -13.50
N THR A 142 0.62 9.38 -13.90
CA THR A 142 0.12 9.71 -15.24
C THR A 142 1.06 10.61 -16.06
N ASN A 143 2.11 11.17 -15.47
CA ASN A 143 3.03 12.11 -16.13
C ASN A 143 4.42 11.51 -16.49
N ASP A 144 4.57 10.19 -16.42
CA ASP A 144 5.82 9.44 -16.67
C ASP A 144 6.98 9.76 -15.69
N GLY A 145 6.74 10.58 -14.66
CA GLY A 145 7.72 10.88 -13.61
C GLY A 145 7.96 9.71 -12.65
N PRO A 146 9.09 9.69 -11.93
CA PRO A 146 9.38 8.64 -10.95
C PRO A 146 8.40 8.68 -9.77
N PRO A 147 8.23 7.57 -9.04
CA PRO A 147 7.50 7.58 -7.77
C PRO A 147 8.12 8.61 -6.80
N PRO A 148 7.32 9.35 -6.02
CA PRO A 148 7.79 10.24 -4.99
C PRO A 148 8.71 9.53 -3.99
N ASP A 149 9.74 10.24 -3.54
CA ASP A 149 10.60 9.78 -2.47
C ASP A 149 9.80 9.50 -1.19
N GLY A 150 10.27 8.52 -0.41
CA GLY A 150 9.58 8.06 0.80
C GLY A 150 8.44 7.09 0.56
N LEU A 151 8.16 6.67 -0.68
CA LEU A 151 7.30 5.51 -0.90
C LEU A 151 8.08 4.22 -0.64
N SER A 152 7.52 3.31 0.14
CA SER A 152 8.04 1.96 0.29
C SER A 152 6.92 0.94 0.37
N ALA A 153 7.13 -0.20 -0.26
CA ALA A 153 6.17 -1.28 -0.29
C ALA A 153 6.82 -2.59 0.13
N TRP A 154 6.10 -3.36 0.91
CA TRP A 154 6.50 -4.68 1.39
C TRP A 154 5.44 -5.72 1.05
N LEU A 155 5.90 -6.95 0.87
CA LEU A 155 5.09 -8.15 0.74
C LEU A 155 5.40 -9.09 1.90
N SER A 156 4.34 -9.64 2.50
CA SER A 156 4.45 -10.69 3.52
C SER A 156 3.52 -11.83 3.15
N ARG A 157 3.95 -13.08 3.34
CA ARG A 157 3.10 -14.25 3.10
C ARG A 157 2.16 -14.43 4.29
N VAL A 158 0.86 -14.51 4.05
CA VAL A 158 -0.16 -14.65 5.10
C VAL A 158 -0.66 -16.07 5.15
N ASP A 159 -0.76 -16.59 6.37
CA ASP A 159 -1.57 -17.76 6.69
C ASP A 159 -2.95 -17.28 7.18
N ALA A 160 -4.00 -17.63 6.44
CA ALA A 160 -5.37 -17.23 6.76
C ALA A 160 -5.90 -17.88 8.05
N ASP A 161 -5.31 -19.02 8.45
CA ASP A 161 -5.71 -19.78 9.62
C ASP A 161 -4.85 -19.46 10.85
N ALA A 162 -3.81 -18.64 10.69
CA ALA A 162 -2.97 -18.24 11.80
C ALA A 162 -3.78 -17.46 12.85
N VAL A 163 -3.66 -17.88 14.11
CA VAL A 163 -4.27 -17.16 15.23
C VAL A 163 -3.45 -15.91 15.52
N ALA A 164 -4.12 -14.76 15.57
CA ALA A 164 -3.51 -13.48 15.92
C ALA A 164 -2.72 -13.59 17.23
N ARG A 165 -1.43 -13.23 17.18
CA ARG A 165 -0.58 -13.21 18.37
C ARG A 165 -0.99 -12.05 19.29
N GLN A 166 -1.00 -12.27 20.60
CA GLN A 166 -1.38 -11.25 21.60
C GLN A 166 -0.42 -10.04 21.68
N HIS A 167 0.80 -10.16 21.14
CA HIS A 167 1.78 -9.08 21.11
C HIS A 167 2.25 -8.83 19.68
N GLN A 168 1.62 -7.86 19.03
CA GLN A 168 2.00 -7.39 17.71
C GLN A 168 2.93 -6.18 17.89
N PRO A 169 4.09 -6.11 17.20
CA PRO A 169 4.83 -4.86 17.11
C PRO A 169 3.90 -3.77 16.59
N LEU A 170 3.84 -2.65 17.32
CA LEU A 170 3.10 -1.46 16.94
C LEU A 170 4.08 -0.46 16.33
N MET A 171 3.90 -0.11 15.06
CA MET A 171 4.62 1.02 14.48
C MET A 171 3.79 2.30 14.63
N SER A 172 4.32 3.25 15.39
CA SER A 172 3.75 4.59 15.54
C SER A 172 4.29 5.52 14.45
N LEU A 173 3.40 6.02 13.58
CA LEU A 173 3.75 6.89 12.46
C LEU A 173 3.59 8.37 12.84
N PRO A 174 4.70 9.13 12.95
CA PRO A 174 4.63 10.49 13.45
C PRO A 174 4.00 11.45 12.43
N THR A 175 3.60 12.60 12.94
CA THR A 175 3.41 13.81 12.15
C THR A 175 4.61 14.72 12.41
N VAL A 176 5.30 15.16 11.37
CA VAL A 176 6.52 15.97 11.52
C VAL A 176 6.20 17.43 11.22
N VAL A 177 6.47 18.30 12.20
CA VAL A 177 6.35 19.74 12.06
C VAL A 177 7.73 20.36 12.08
N ALA A 178 8.18 20.84 10.92
CA ALA A 178 9.50 21.42 10.73
C ALA A 178 9.44 22.56 9.71
N ASP A 179 10.15 23.66 9.97
CA ASP A 179 10.29 24.79 9.03
C ASP A 179 8.96 25.31 8.45
N GLY A 180 7.92 25.34 9.29
CA GLY A 180 6.58 25.78 8.91
C GLY A 180 5.79 24.79 8.05
N GLN A 181 6.32 23.60 7.80
CA GLN A 181 5.65 22.53 7.05
C GLN A 181 5.18 21.41 7.99
N ASN A 182 3.99 20.89 7.71
CA ASN A 182 3.47 19.69 8.35
C ASN A 182 3.57 18.51 7.38
N THR A 183 4.25 17.46 7.79
CA THR A 183 4.51 16.27 7.00
C THR A 183 3.87 15.05 7.66
N HIS A 184 2.88 14.48 7.00
CA HIS A 184 2.18 13.28 7.47
C HIS A 184 2.76 12.01 6.86
N PHE A 185 2.90 11.00 7.72
CA PHE A 185 3.20 9.65 7.32
C PHE A 185 1.89 8.93 7.05
N LEU A 186 1.83 8.13 5.98
CA LEU A 186 0.62 7.43 5.55
C LEU A 186 0.93 5.96 5.38
N VAL A 187 0.07 5.09 5.87
CA VAL A 187 0.19 3.64 5.68
C VAL A 187 -1.10 3.07 5.14
N ARG A 188 -0.98 2.03 4.33
CA ARG A 188 -2.08 1.17 3.90
C ARG A 188 -1.59 -0.26 3.88
N SER A 189 -2.33 -1.14 4.54
CA SER A 189 -2.15 -2.58 4.41
C SER A 189 -3.37 -3.20 3.73
N GLN A 190 -3.15 -4.18 2.87
CA GLN A 190 -4.22 -4.89 2.17
C GLN A 190 -3.82 -6.32 1.83
N GLY A 191 -4.78 -7.24 1.95
CA GLY A 191 -4.64 -8.60 1.48
C GLY A 191 -4.77 -8.72 -0.04
N PHE A 192 -3.94 -9.57 -0.65
CA PHE A 192 -4.04 -10.02 -2.03
C PHE A 192 -3.69 -11.51 -2.08
N LEU A 193 -4.71 -12.38 -2.22
CA LEU A 193 -4.56 -13.83 -2.10
C LEU A 193 -3.91 -14.20 -0.74
N THR A 194 -2.77 -14.92 -0.78
CA THR A 194 -1.95 -15.30 0.38
C THR A 194 -0.89 -14.26 0.73
N TRP A 195 -1.02 -13.02 0.24
CA TRP A 195 -0.06 -11.96 0.48
C TRP A 195 -0.71 -10.80 1.25
N GLU A 196 0.02 -10.22 2.19
CA GLU A 196 -0.25 -8.89 2.73
C GLU A 196 0.67 -7.90 2.05
N ILE A 197 0.10 -6.84 1.50
CA ILE A 197 0.83 -5.73 0.90
C ILE A 197 0.77 -4.58 1.89
N THR A 198 1.93 -4.06 2.29
CA THR A 198 2.01 -2.82 3.09
C THR A 198 2.66 -1.74 2.25
N LEU A 199 1.96 -0.63 2.05
CA LEU A 199 2.50 0.60 1.47
C LEU A 199 2.64 1.65 2.56
N LEU A 200 3.83 2.24 2.66
CA LEU A 200 4.13 3.36 3.55
C LEU A 200 4.64 4.56 2.73
N TYR A 201 4.14 5.74 3.06
CA TYR A 201 4.68 7.02 2.63
C TYR A 201 5.33 7.72 3.84
N HIS A 202 6.65 7.92 3.76
CA HIS A 202 7.53 8.42 4.82
C HIS A 202 8.56 9.43 4.26
N PRO A 203 8.12 10.57 3.73
CA PRO A 203 9.01 11.48 3.01
C PRO A 203 10.13 12.03 3.92
N GLY A 204 11.37 11.83 3.49
CA GLY A 204 12.55 12.35 4.20
C GLY A 204 12.84 11.67 5.54
N TRP A 205 12.31 10.47 5.81
CA TRP A 205 12.69 9.74 7.01
C TRP A 205 12.89 8.26 6.68
N PRO A 206 14.09 7.69 6.87
CA PRO A 206 14.28 6.27 6.62
C PRO A 206 13.35 5.40 7.49
N VAL A 207 12.81 4.33 6.93
CA VAL A 207 11.96 3.37 7.66
C VAL A 207 12.48 1.95 7.48
N THR A 208 12.42 1.18 8.56
CA THR A 208 12.61 -0.27 8.53
C THR A 208 11.32 -0.94 8.94
N HIS A 209 10.77 -1.78 8.07
CA HIS A 209 9.56 -2.54 8.41
C HIS A 209 9.88 -3.55 9.52
N PRO A 210 9.07 -3.71 10.57
CA PRO A 210 9.42 -4.53 11.74
C PRO A 210 9.69 -6.00 11.41
N LEU A 211 9.03 -6.51 10.37
CA LEU A 211 9.18 -7.90 9.92
C LEU A 211 10.32 -8.11 8.90
N GLU A 212 10.88 -7.04 8.34
CA GLU A 212 11.93 -7.16 7.30
C GLU A 212 13.26 -7.69 7.88
N PRO A 213 13.79 -7.19 9.01
CA PRO A 213 15.00 -7.76 9.63
C PRO A 213 14.87 -9.22 10.04
N ALA A 214 13.63 -9.68 10.32
CA ALA A 214 13.34 -11.06 10.70
C ALA A 214 13.15 -11.99 9.48
N GLY A 215 13.25 -11.48 8.25
CA GLY A 215 13.00 -12.25 7.03
C GLY A 215 11.54 -12.67 6.84
N GLN A 216 10.61 -12.04 7.54
CA GLN A 216 9.16 -12.35 7.50
C GLN A 216 8.40 -11.48 6.50
N SER A 217 9.06 -10.45 5.97
CA SER A 217 8.52 -9.55 4.96
C SER A 217 9.64 -9.11 4.02
N ALA A 218 9.33 -8.98 2.74
CA ALA A 218 10.26 -8.52 1.73
C ALA A 218 9.88 -7.14 1.21
N ARG A 219 10.81 -6.20 1.25
CA ARG A 219 10.68 -4.92 0.55
C ARG A 219 10.70 -5.15 -0.96
N VAL A 220 9.66 -4.72 -1.65
CA VAL A 220 9.53 -4.77 -3.11
C VAL A 220 9.61 -3.38 -3.74
N TRP A 221 9.45 -2.34 -2.95
CA TRP A 221 9.72 -0.96 -3.35
C TRP A 221 10.40 -0.17 -2.22
N PRO A 222 11.45 0.63 -2.49
CA PRO A 222 12.25 0.67 -3.73
C PRO A 222 12.79 -0.70 -4.15
N PRO A 223 13.17 -0.90 -5.43
CA PRO A 223 13.58 -2.21 -5.92
C PRO A 223 14.85 -2.67 -5.21
N ARG A 224 14.91 -3.98 -4.92
CA ARG A 224 16.09 -4.62 -4.34
C ARG A 224 17.19 -4.76 -5.38
N THR A 225 18.44 -4.85 -4.92
CA THR A 225 19.61 -5.16 -5.77
C THR A 225 19.87 -6.65 -5.90
N GLU A 226 19.15 -7.48 -5.14
CA GLU A 226 19.28 -8.92 -5.10
C GLU A 226 17.95 -9.58 -5.50
N PRO A 227 18.00 -10.78 -6.10
CA PRO A 227 16.79 -11.57 -6.35
C PRO A 227 15.99 -11.81 -5.07
N LEU A 228 14.67 -11.92 -5.21
CA LEU A 228 13.74 -12.18 -4.13
C LEU A 228 13.09 -13.55 -4.31
N ASP A 229 13.46 -14.49 -3.44
CA ASP A 229 12.74 -15.75 -3.28
C ASP A 229 11.51 -15.51 -2.39
N LEU A 230 10.33 -15.55 -3.01
CA LEU A 230 9.07 -15.37 -2.31
C LEU A 230 8.61 -16.62 -1.55
N ASP A 231 9.08 -17.81 -1.94
CA ASP A 231 8.75 -19.06 -1.24
C ASP A 231 9.57 -19.21 0.06
N ALA A 232 10.74 -18.57 0.12
CA ALA A 232 11.51 -18.46 1.35
C ALA A 232 10.84 -17.60 2.44
N LEU A 233 9.81 -16.81 2.12
CA LEU A 233 9.09 -16.02 3.11
C LEU A 233 8.19 -16.93 3.96
N PRO A 234 8.37 -16.96 5.30
CA PRO A 234 7.51 -17.73 6.17
C PRO A 234 6.09 -17.12 6.16
N ALA A 235 5.08 -17.99 6.25
CA ALA A 235 3.72 -17.52 6.43
C ALA A 235 3.53 -16.93 7.84
N ILE A 236 2.88 -15.77 7.92
CA ILE A 236 2.62 -15.03 9.16
C ILE A 236 1.13 -14.75 9.35
N ASP A 237 0.77 -14.36 10.57
CA ASP A 237 -0.55 -13.78 10.86
C ASP A 237 -0.73 -12.47 10.09
N ARG A 238 -1.93 -12.23 9.53
CA ARG A 238 -2.23 -10.99 8.77
C ARG A 238 -2.00 -9.73 9.61
N TYR A 239 -2.23 -9.83 10.91
CA TYR A 239 -2.09 -8.72 11.85
C TYR A 239 -0.72 -8.72 12.54
N ALA A 240 0.30 -9.40 11.99
CA ALA A 240 1.62 -9.47 12.61
C ALA A 240 2.30 -8.11 12.85
N VAL A 241 1.84 -7.02 12.23
CA VAL A 241 2.23 -5.64 12.57
C VAL A 241 0.97 -4.79 12.71
N ALA A 242 0.88 -4.07 13.82
CA ALA A 242 -0.10 -3.02 14.01
C ALA A 242 0.50 -1.68 13.59
N TRP A 243 -0.31 -0.83 12.97
CA TRP A 243 0.08 0.53 12.59
C TRP A 243 -0.81 1.52 13.31
N ALA A 244 -0.21 2.51 13.96
CA ALA A 244 -0.94 3.58 14.63
C ALA A 244 -0.44 4.96 14.19
N HIS A 245 -1.31 5.94 14.35
CA HIS A 245 -0.87 7.33 14.35
C HIS A 245 -0.04 7.56 15.61
N GLY A 246 1.18 8.02 15.38
CA GLY A 246 2.13 8.38 16.41
C GLY A 246 2.04 9.87 16.75
N PRO A 247 2.98 10.35 17.58
CA PRO A 247 2.98 11.71 18.07
C PRO A 247 3.26 12.74 16.97
N GLU A 248 2.89 13.99 17.25
CA GLU A 248 3.37 15.15 16.51
C GLU A 248 4.76 15.54 17.03
N LEU A 249 5.76 15.50 16.16
CA LEU A 249 7.15 15.80 16.45
C LEU A 249 7.50 17.19 15.90
N TRP A 250 7.78 18.12 16.80
CA TRP A 250 8.15 19.49 16.45
C TRP A 250 9.67 19.62 16.46
N PHE A 251 10.23 20.03 15.33
CA PHE A 251 11.64 20.31 15.18
C PHE A 251 11.91 21.81 15.32
N ALA A 252 13.05 22.16 15.91
CA ALA A 252 13.54 23.53 15.83
C ALA A 252 13.87 23.91 14.37
N GLU A 253 13.75 25.19 14.03
CA GLU A 253 14.03 25.70 12.69
C GLU A 253 15.43 25.27 12.20
N GLY A 254 15.49 24.70 10.99
CA GLY A 254 16.71 24.21 10.35
C GLY A 254 17.33 22.95 10.98
N THR A 255 16.65 22.30 11.93
CA THR A 255 17.17 21.10 12.61
C THR A 255 16.64 19.78 12.07
N TYR A 256 15.55 19.80 11.30
CA TYR A 256 15.07 18.59 10.62
C TYR A 256 16.03 18.22 9.49
N ARG A 257 16.78 17.13 9.70
CA ARG A 257 17.83 16.64 8.78
C ARG A 257 17.59 15.16 8.46
N PRO A 258 16.78 14.86 7.43
CA PRO A 258 16.44 13.51 6.96
C PRO A 258 17.59 12.49 6.95
N ASP A 259 18.76 12.92 6.50
CA ASP A 259 19.98 12.14 6.32
C ASP A 259 20.65 11.74 7.64
N THR A 260 20.27 12.39 8.74
CA THR A 260 20.83 12.14 10.08
C THR A 260 19.87 11.42 11.02
N LEU A 261 18.62 11.22 10.59
CA LEU A 261 17.61 10.57 11.42
C LEU A 261 17.82 9.05 11.44
N PRO A 262 17.70 8.41 12.61
CA PRO A 262 17.69 6.95 12.66
C PRO A 262 16.46 6.41 11.94
N PRO A 263 16.52 5.18 11.39
CA PRO A 263 15.36 4.54 10.82
C PRO A 263 14.20 4.45 11.81
N LEU A 264 13.02 4.85 11.35
CA LEU A 264 11.79 4.66 12.10
C LEU A 264 11.58 3.16 12.32
N THR A 265 11.55 2.75 13.58
CA THR A 265 11.34 1.35 14.02
C THR A 265 10.29 1.30 15.12
N ASP A 266 10.33 2.23 16.08
CA ASP A 266 9.21 2.63 16.96
C ASP A 266 9.55 3.95 17.69
N VAL A 267 8.71 4.98 17.54
CA VAL A 267 8.87 6.30 18.20
C VAL A 267 8.53 6.23 19.70
N GLY A 268 7.82 5.19 20.15
CA GLY A 268 7.34 5.04 21.53
C GLY A 268 8.38 4.59 22.56
N THR A 269 9.60 4.23 22.14
CA THR A 269 10.61 3.58 23.00
C THR A 269 11.44 4.54 23.87
N GLY A 270 11.05 5.82 23.96
CA GLY A 270 11.74 6.82 24.77
C GLY A 270 13.13 7.22 24.26
N HIS A 271 13.45 6.88 23.00
CA HIS A 271 14.68 7.35 22.35
C HIS A 271 14.55 8.84 22.00
N GLN A 272 15.53 9.63 22.42
CA GLN A 272 15.58 11.05 22.09
C GLN A 272 15.86 11.20 20.59
N ILE A 273 14.90 11.76 19.85
CA ILE A 273 15.07 12.06 18.43
C ILE A 273 15.83 13.40 18.32
N PRO A 274 17.00 13.43 17.66
CA PRO A 274 17.76 14.67 17.49
C PRO A 274 16.94 15.78 16.84
N GLY A 275 17.00 16.99 17.39
CA GLY A 275 16.31 18.17 16.85
C GLY A 275 14.85 18.33 17.28
N VAL A 276 14.22 17.30 17.86
CA VAL A 276 12.85 17.40 18.39
C VAL A 276 12.86 18.24 19.67
N ILE A 277 12.10 19.34 19.67
CA ILE A 277 11.92 20.24 20.82
C ILE A 277 10.64 19.96 21.60
N PHE A 278 9.65 19.31 20.96
CA PHE A 278 8.38 18.98 21.57
C PHE A 278 7.74 17.77 20.89
N ALA A 279 7.16 16.87 21.68
CA ALA A 279 6.39 15.73 21.21
C ALA A 279 4.98 15.80 21.81
N ARG A 280 3.96 15.89 20.95
CA ARG A 280 2.56 15.86 21.38
C ARG A 280 1.98 14.47 21.10
N PRO A 281 1.33 13.81 22.08
CA PRO A 281 0.61 12.57 21.84
C PRO A 281 -0.57 12.76 20.88
#